data_AF-A0A503WZ41-F1
#
_entry.id   AF-A0A503WZ41-F1
#
_cell.length_a   1.000
_cell.length_b   1.000
_cell.length_c   1.000
_cell.angle_alpha   90.00
_cell.angle_beta   90.00
_cell.angle_gamma   90.00
#
_symmetry.space_group_name_H-M   'P 1'
#
loop_
_entity.id
_entity.type
_entity.pdbx_description
1 polymer ?
#
loop_
_entity_poly.entity_id
_entity_poly.type
_entity_poly.pdbx_seq_one_letter_code
_entity_poly.pdbx_strand_id
1 'polypeptide(L)'
;MSRLGCPQLQAAARGLKVGIFRNFSTNTTWLTRLLWLGILVDVIAVLSGLSEIWLLSDIESGNHAYDLAAAAERNDTRQQAIGIVQLIIWLAQAVIILAWIRLANRNVRALGARDMEFTPGWAIGWYFIPVANLWKPYQAMAEIWRASSGSPDWKTGETSGDLIGWWIAWLAANGLGRLSFQLMMKAEAIGEIKNASIATTAADIASIVLSVLFLDIIKEIHRRQSNWAAAPRSQNVPAPVAGDTL
;
A
#
# COMPACT_ATOMS: atom_id res chain seq x y z
N MET A 1 -14.40 -54.78 -12.87
CA MET A 1 -15.16 -53.89 -11.95
C MET A 1 -14.46 -52.53 -11.91
N SER A 2 -14.76 -51.65 -12.88
CA SER A 2 -14.13 -50.35 -13.02
C SER A 2 -14.82 -49.31 -12.14
N ARG A 3 -14.04 -48.65 -11.28
CA ARG A 3 -14.48 -47.47 -10.52
C ARG A 3 -14.52 -46.27 -11.48
N LEU A 4 -15.66 -46.04 -12.12
CA LEU A 4 -15.93 -44.79 -12.81
C LEU A 4 -16.12 -43.68 -11.76
N GLY A 5 -15.02 -43.02 -11.41
CA GLY A 5 -15.03 -41.81 -10.60
C GLY A 5 -15.67 -40.68 -11.39
N CYS A 6 -16.92 -40.35 -11.06
CA CYS A 6 -17.75 -39.40 -11.78
C CYS A 6 -17.10 -37.99 -11.77
N PRO A 7 -16.66 -37.44 -12.93
CA PRO A 7 -16.04 -36.11 -13.02
C PRO A 7 -16.97 -34.99 -12.52
N GLN A 8 -18.29 -35.21 -12.60
CA GLN A 8 -19.31 -34.26 -12.15
C GLN A 8 -19.31 -34.08 -10.63
N LEU A 9 -18.96 -35.10 -9.84
CA LEU A 9 -18.83 -34.98 -8.39
C LEU A 9 -17.59 -34.18 -7.99
N GLN A 10 -16.50 -34.28 -8.75
CA GLN A 10 -15.31 -33.45 -8.54
C GLN A 10 -15.51 -32.00 -8.98
N ALA A 11 -16.26 -31.75 -10.07
CA ALA A 11 -16.65 -30.42 -10.49
C ALA A 11 -17.61 -29.76 -9.48
N ALA A 12 -18.58 -30.50 -8.95
CA ALA A 12 -19.48 -30.05 -7.89
C ALA A 12 -18.75 -29.78 -6.56
N ALA A 13 -17.79 -30.63 -6.18
CA ALA A 13 -16.95 -30.41 -4.99
C ALA A 13 -15.99 -29.22 -5.15
N ARG A 14 -15.47 -28.94 -6.36
CA ARG A 14 -14.71 -27.71 -6.66
C ARG A 14 -15.60 -26.46 -6.68
N GLY A 15 -16.90 -26.61 -6.96
CA GLY A 15 -17.90 -25.55 -6.85
C GLY A 15 -18.24 -25.14 -5.41
N LEU A 16 -17.82 -25.91 -4.40
CA LEU A 16 -18.31 -25.76 -3.02
C LEU A 16 -17.51 -24.79 -2.12
N LYS A 17 -16.44 -24.18 -2.62
CA LYS A 17 -15.77 -23.06 -1.94
C LYS A 17 -16.08 -21.74 -2.64
N VAL A 18 -17.36 -21.45 -2.84
CA VAL A 18 -17.77 -20.06 -3.10
C VAL A 18 -17.42 -19.29 -1.83
N GLY A 19 -16.31 -18.55 -1.87
CA GLY A 19 -15.95 -17.65 -0.78
C GLY A 19 -17.13 -16.70 -0.53
N ILE A 20 -17.48 -16.48 0.73
CA ILE A 20 -18.51 -15.51 1.09
C ILE A 20 -17.85 -14.12 1.11
N PHE A 21 -18.42 -13.18 0.34
CA PHE A 21 -18.03 -11.77 0.41
C PHE A 21 -18.11 -11.29 1.87
N ARG A 22 -17.03 -10.71 2.39
CA ARG A 22 -17.02 -10.15 3.74
C ARG A 22 -17.04 -8.64 3.65
N ASN A 23 -18.03 -8.02 4.28
CA ASN A 23 -18.03 -6.57 4.45
C ASN A 23 -16.73 -6.15 5.15
N PHE A 24 -16.04 -5.20 4.53
CA PHE A 24 -14.71 -4.75 4.93
C PHE A 24 -14.62 -3.23 5.07
N SER A 25 -15.78 -2.56 5.15
CA SER A 25 -15.88 -1.12 5.39
C SER A 25 -15.12 -0.68 6.63
N THR A 26 -15.28 -1.42 7.74
CA THR A 26 -14.56 -1.16 9.00
C THR A 26 -13.04 -1.18 8.80
N ASN A 27 -12.51 -2.17 8.07
CA ASN A 27 -11.07 -2.25 7.79
C ASN A 27 -10.61 -1.07 6.92
N THR A 28 -11.38 -0.74 5.88
CA THR A 28 -11.09 0.40 5.00
C THR A 28 -11.12 1.72 5.77
N THR A 29 -12.06 1.91 6.71
CA THR A 29 -12.16 3.11 7.55
C THR A 29 -10.97 3.23 8.51
N TRP A 30 -10.60 2.16 9.20
CA TRP A 30 -9.43 2.18 10.08
C TRP A 30 -8.14 2.42 9.30
N LEU A 31 -7.98 1.77 8.14
CA LEU A 31 -6.85 2.02 7.24
C LEU A 31 -6.82 3.48 6.78
N THR A 32 -7.95 4.04 6.37
CA THR A 32 -8.06 5.45 5.97
C THR A 32 -7.65 6.41 7.08
N ARG A 33 -8.14 6.18 8.32
CA ARG A 33 -7.76 7.00 9.48
C ARG A 33 -6.27 6.91 9.79
N LEU A 34 -5.70 5.71 9.70
CA LEU A 34 -4.29 5.50 9.98
C LEU A 34 -3.38 6.11 8.90
N LEU A 35 -3.80 6.12 7.64
CA LEU A 35 -3.10 6.83 6.56
C LEU A 35 -3.12 8.35 6.78
N TRP A 36 -4.27 8.92 7.17
CA TRP A 36 -4.33 10.34 7.53
C TRP A 36 -3.47 10.72 8.74
N LEU A 37 -3.44 9.85 9.76
CA LEU A 37 -2.55 10.03 10.90
C LEU A 37 -1.08 10.00 10.48
N GLY A 38 -0.70 9.07 9.61
CA GLY A 38 0.65 9.02 9.02
C GLY A 38 0.99 10.30 8.26
N ILE A 39 0.10 10.76 7.37
CA ILE A 39 0.27 12.03 6.65
C ILE A 39 0.48 13.20 7.60
N LEU A 40 -0.32 13.29 8.68
CA LEU A 40 -0.17 14.37 9.67
C LEU A 40 1.21 14.33 10.34
N VAL A 41 1.68 13.15 10.73
CA VAL A 41 3.01 12.99 11.34
C VAL A 41 4.12 13.30 10.34
N ASP A 42 4.00 12.86 9.10
CA ASP A 42 4.98 13.16 8.04
C ASP A 42 5.03 14.66 7.73
N VAL A 43 3.90 15.39 7.78
CA VAL A 43 3.90 16.86 7.66
C VAL A 43 4.67 17.51 8.81
N ILE A 44 4.48 17.03 10.05
CA ILE A 44 5.24 17.50 11.21
C ILE A 44 6.73 17.18 11.05
N ALA A 45 7.06 16.00 10.54
CA ALA A 45 8.42 15.56 10.25
C ALA A 45 9.10 16.45 9.20
N VAL A 46 8.40 16.79 8.11
CA VAL A 46 8.90 17.73 7.09
C VAL A 46 9.20 19.10 7.70
N LEU A 47 8.28 19.67 8.50
CA LEU A 47 8.50 20.96 9.15
C LEU A 47 9.69 20.91 10.14
N SER A 48 9.81 19.79 10.88
CA SER A 48 10.94 19.52 11.78
C SER A 48 12.26 19.42 11.02
N GLY A 49 12.29 18.68 9.90
CA GLY A 49 13.46 18.49 9.04
C GLY A 49 13.90 19.79 8.37
N LEU A 50 12.97 20.62 7.89
CA LEU A 50 13.29 21.96 7.37
C LEU A 50 13.90 22.85 8.46
N SER A 51 13.38 22.79 9.69
CA SER A 51 13.92 23.54 10.83
C SER A 51 15.34 23.07 11.19
N GLU A 52 15.61 21.78 11.13
CA GLU A 52 16.95 21.19 11.31
C GLU A 52 17.92 21.62 10.21
N ILE A 53 17.52 21.56 8.94
CA ILE A 53 18.35 21.99 7.81
C ILE A 53 18.72 23.48 7.95
N TRP A 54 17.77 24.30 8.42
CA TRP A 54 18.03 25.71 8.70
C TRP A 54 19.04 25.89 9.85
N LEU A 55 18.85 25.17 10.96
CA LEU A 55 19.80 25.16 12.09
C LEU A 55 21.21 24.77 11.62
N LEU A 56 21.35 23.67 10.88
CA LEU A 56 22.65 23.20 10.38
C LEU A 56 23.29 24.20 9.39
N SER A 57 22.50 24.86 8.56
CA SER A 57 22.99 25.91 7.66
C SER A 57 23.48 27.14 8.42
N ASP A 58 22.79 27.50 9.49
CA ASP A 58 23.20 28.59 10.36
C ASP A 58 24.53 28.27 11.05
N ILE A 59 24.68 27.04 11.56
CA ILE A 59 25.92 26.51 12.17
C ILE A 59 27.10 26.59 11.17
N GLU A 60 26.90 26.16 9.93
CA GLU A 60 27.93 26.24 8.88
C GLU A 60 28.34 27.69 8.57
N SER A 61 27.42 28.64 8.70
CA SER A 61 27.67 30.06 8.39
C SER A 61 28.44 30.81 9.48
N GLY A 62 28.60 30.22 10.67
CA GLY A 62 29.30 30.81 11.82
C GLY A 62 28.59 32.00 12.50
N ASN A 63 27.38 32.36 12.06
CA ASN A 63 26.65 33.56 12.51
C ASN A 63 25.48 33.23 13.46
N HIS A 64 25.77 32.68 14.64
CA HIS A 64 24.75 32.33 15.64
C HIS A 64 24.91 33.09 16.94
N ALA A 65 23.81 33.66 17.43
CA ALA A 65 23.72 34.35 18.72
C ALA A 65 22.99 33.52 19.80
N TYR A 66 23.03 32.18 19.70
CA TYR A 66 22.35 31.25 20.60
C TYR A 66 23.29 30.15 21.09
N ASP A 67 22.87 29.46 22.16
CA ASP A 67 23.57 28.28 22.68
C ASP A 67 23.42 27.10 21.73
N LEU A 68 24.51 26.79 21.04
CA LEU A 68 24.59 25.72 20.04
C LEU A 68 24.30 24.34 20.64
N ALA A 69 24.83 24.06 21.84
CA ALA A 69 24.68 22.76 22.47
C ALA A 69 23.21 22.53 22.86
N ALA A 70 22.57 23.53 23.46
CA ALA A 70 21.16 23.45 23.83
C ALA A 70 20.23 23.38 22.60
N ALA A 71 20.56 24.07 21.51
CA ALA A 71 19.80 24.00 20.26
C ALA A 71 19.90 22.62 19.60
N ALA A 72 21.11 22.04 19.55
CA ALA A 72 21.35 20.70 19.03
C ALA A 72 20.61 19.63 19.85
N GLU A 73 20.71 19.65 21.18
CA GLU A 73 20.04 18.67 22.04
C GLU A 73 18.52 18.68 21.87
N ARG A 74 17.91 19.87 21.75
CA ARG A 74 16.46 20.01 21.50
C ARG A 74 16.07 19.49 20.12
N ASN A 75 16.91 19.73 19.11
CA ASN A 75 16.70 19.20 17.77
C ASN A 75 16.75 17.67 17.77
N ASP A 76 17.79 17.09 18.35
CA ASP A 76 18.02 15.64 18.38
C ASP A 76 16.87 14.94 19.11
N THR A 77 16.47 15.45 20.27
CA THR A 77 15.32 14.93 21.02
C THR A 77 14.04 14.97 20.20
N ARG A 78 13.79 16.08 19.48
CA ARG A 78 12.61 16.25 18.62
C ARG A 78 12.62 15.26 17.46
N GLN A 79 13.74 15.14 16.74
CA GLN A 79 13.86 14.23 15.59
C GLN A 79 13.76 12.77 16.02
N GLN A 80 14.37 12.40 17.16
CA GLN A 80 14.26 11.05 17.71
C GLN A 80 12.81 10.72 18.07
N ALA A 81 12.08 11.62 18.73
CA ALA A 81 10.69 11.41 19.09
C ALA A 81 9.80 11.23 17.85
N ILE A 82 10.00 12.07 16.81
CA ILE A 82 9.28 11.96 15.53
C ILE A 82 9.56 10.61 14.87
N GLY A 83 10.84 10.22 14.77
CA GLY A 83 11.24 8.95 14.15
C GLY A 83 10.64 7.73 14.84
N ILE A 84 10.57 7.73 16.19
CA ILE A 84 9.92 6.64 16.95
C ILE A 84 8.42 6.58 16.63
N VAL A 85 7.74 7.72 16.60
CA VAL A 85 6.30 7.80 16.29
C VAL A 85 6.03 7.32 14.86
N GLN A 86 6.84 7.77 13.89
CA GLN A 86 6.76 7.33 12.50
C GLN A 86 6.96 5.81 12.38
N LEU A 87 7.96 5.24 13.08
CA LEU A 87 8.20 3.79 13.05
C LEU A 87 6.99 3.00 13.57
N ILE A 88 6.37 3.42 14.67
CA ILE A 88 5.18 2.77 15.24
C ILE A 88 4.01 2.84 14.25
N ILE A 89 3.76 4.01 13.67
CA ILE A 89 2.68 4.20 12.68
C ILE A 89 2.95 3.37 11.44
N TRP A 90 4.18 3.34 10.94
CA TRP A 90 4.58 2.56 9.77
C TRP A 90 4.35 1.07 9.99
N LEU A 91 4.72 0.53 11.15
CA LEU A 91 4.45 -0.87 11.52
C LEU A 91 2.94 -1.17 11.57
N ALA A 92 2.15 -0.28 12.19
CA ALA A 92 0.70 -0.42 12.24
C ALA A 92 0.07 -0.38 10.84
N GLN A 93 0.53 0.54 9.98
CA GLN A 93 0.09 0.66 8.60
C GLN A 93 0.41 -0.60 7.81
N ALA A 94 1.64 -1.10 7.90
CA ALA A 94 2.05 -2.32 7.21
C ALA A 94 1.11 -3.50 7.53
N VAL A 95 0.82 -3.74 8.82
CA VAL A 95 -0.07 -4.84 9.24
C VAL A 95 -1.49 -4.67 8.68
N ILE A 96 -2.07 -3.48 8.81
CA ILE A 96 -3.46 -3.24 8.36
C ILE A 96 -3.56 -3.26 6.84
N ILE A 97 -2.58 -2.72 6.12
CA ILE A 97 -2.52 -2.72 4.65
C ILE A 97 -2.47 -4.16 4.14
N LEU A 98 -1.58 -5.00 4.67
CA LEU A 98 -1.48 -6.40 4.24
C LEU A 98 -2.78 -7.17 4.56
N ALA A 99 -3.36 -6.96 5.73
CA ALA A 99 -4.66 -7.55 6.08
C ALA A 99 -5.77 -7.12 5.11
N TRP A 100 -5.78 -5.84 4.72
CA TRP A 100 -6.74 -5.28 3.78
C TRP A 100 -6.55 -5.83 2.36
N ILE A 101 -5.32 -5.92 1.85
CA ILE A 101 -5.01 -6.48 0.51
C ILE A 101 -5.50 -7.93 0.42
N ARG A 102 -5.17 -8.73 1.44
CA ARG A 102 -5.63 -10.13 1.53
C ARG A 102 -7.16 -10.23 1.51
N LEU A 103 -7.83 -9.32 2.20
CA LEU A 103 -9.28 -9.27 2.27
C LEU A 103 -9.92 -8.84 0.94
N ALA A 104 -9.39 -7.80 0.30
CA ALA A 104 -9.82 -7.30 -1.00
C ALA A 104 -9.68 -8.38 -2.10
N ASN A 105 -8.56 -9.11 -2.11
CA ASN A 105 -8.36 -10.24 -3.02
C ASN A 105 -9.39 -11.36 -2.79
N ARG A 106 -9.63 -11.73 -1.54
CA ARG A 106 -10.62 -12.77 -1.21
C ARG A 106 -12.04 -12.35 -1.61
N ASN A 107 -12.39 -11.08 -1.38
CA ASN A 107 -13.70 -10.54 -1.67
C ASN A 107 -13.98 -10.50 -3.18
N VAL A 108 -13.03 -10.04 -4.00
CA VAL A 108 -13.25 -10.00 -5.44
C VAL A 108 -13.36 -11.40 -6.06
N ARG A 109 -12.62 -12.40 -5.52
CA ARG A 109 -12.80 -13.81 -5.89
C ARG A 109 -14.19 -14.35 -5.53
N ALA A 110 -14.70 -13.96 -4.36
CA ALA A 110 -16.05 -14.31 -3.91
C ALA A 110 -17.14 -13.71 -4.81
N LEU A 111 -16.89 -12.53 -5.39
CA LEU A 111 -17.82 -11.84 -6.27
C LEU A 111 -17.89 -12.40 -7.70
N GLY A 112 -16.87 -13.16 -8.14
CA GLY A 112 -16.91 -13.85 -9.43
C GLY A 112 -15.57 -13.99 -10.13
N ALA A 113 -14.55 -13.21 -9.74
CA ALA A 113 -13.21 -13.26 -10.34
C ALA A 113 -12.39 -14.47 -9.84
N ARG A 114 -12.84 -15.69 -10.16
CA ARG A 114 -12.24 -16.93 -9.64
C ARG A 114 -10.87 -17.24 -10.25
N ASP A 115 -10.68 -16.86 -11.51
CA ASP A 115 -9.48 -17.17 -12.31
C ASP A 115 -8.35 -16.12 -12.16
N MET A 116 -8.23 -15.52 -10.97
CA MET A 116 -7.11 -14.64 -10.63
C MET A 116 -5.84 -15.47 -10.34
N GLU A 117 -4.70 -15.00 -10.82
CA GLU A 117 -3.35 -15.54 -10.63
C GLU A 117 -2.90 -15.43 -9.16
N PHE A 118 -3.05 -14.26 -8.54
CA PHE A 118 -2.54 -14.02 -7.19
C PHE A 118 -3.52 -14.48 -6.14
N THR A 119 -3.22 -15.60 -5.46
CA THR A 119 -4.00 -16.03 -4.29
C THR A 119 -3.95 -14.98 -3.16
N PRO A 120 -4.93 -14.95 -2.23
CA PRO A 120 -4.93 -13.97 -1.15
C PRO A 120 -3.66 -13.98 -0.28
N GLY A 121 -3.03 -15.15 -0.11
CA GLY A 121 -1.76 -15.27 0.62
C GLY A 121 -0.58 -14.74 -0.19
N TRP A 122 -0.49 -15.09 -1.47
CA TRP A 122 0.58 -14.59 -2.33
C TRP A 122 0.45 -13.11 -2.67
N ALA A 123 -0.75 -12.53 -2.64
CA ALA A 123 -0.95 -11.09 -2.77
C ALA A 123 -0.20 -10.26 -1.71
N ILE A 124 0.09 -10.86 -0.54
CA ILE A 124 0.89 -10.25 0.53
C ILE A 124 2.30 -10.86 0.65
N GLY A 125 2.47 -12.14 0.31
CA GLY A 125 3.75 -12.85 0.47
C GLY A 125 4.89 -12.21 -0.30
N TRP A 126 4.61 -11.61 -1.46
CA TRP A 126 5.63 -10.97 -2.30
C TRP A 126 6.29 -9.75 -1.66
N TYR A 127 5.66 -9.09 -0.69
CA TYR A 127 6.28 -7.97 0.04
C TYR A 127 7.50 -8.41 0.89
N PHE A 128 7.58 -9.70 1.23
CA PHE A 128 8.64 -10.25 2.08
C PHE A 128 9.81 -10.84 1.28
N ILE A 129 9.73 -10.86 -0.05
CA ILE A 129 10.76 -11.42 -0.93
C ILE A 129 11.49 -10.26 -1.61
N PRO A 130 12.73 -9.90 -1.21
CA PRO A 130 13.37 -8.63 -1.59
C PRO A 130 13.39 -8.33 -3.09
N VAL A 131 13.73 -9.32 -3.92
CA VAL A 131 13.80 -9.14 -5.38
C VAL A 131 12.41 -9.04 -5.99
N ALA A 132 11.50 -9.94 -5.61
CA ALA A 132 10.14 -9.96 -6.16
C ALA A 132 9.29 -8.76 -5.70
N ASN A 133 9.60 -8.19 -4.53
CA ASN A 133 8.96 -7.00 -3.97
C ASN A 133 9.06 -5.77 -4.88
N LEU A 134 9.94 -5.78 -5.89
CA LEU A 134 10.09 -4.68 -6.86
C LEU A 134 8.98 -4.63 -7.93
N TRP A 135 8.22 -5.71 -8.15
CA TRP A 135 7.14 -5.71 -9.16
C TRP A 135 5.94 -6.60 -8.82
N LYS A 136 6.10 -7.67 -8.04
CA LYS A 136 5.00 -8.60 -7.74
C LYS A 136 3.86 -7.96 -6.93
N PRO A 137 4.11 -7.08 -5.94
CA PRO A 137 3.02 -6.42 -5.23
C PRO A 137 2.18 -5.50 -6.13
N TYR A 138 2.83 -4.78 -7.05
CA TYR A 138 2.12 -4.03 -8.09
C TYR A 138 1.22 -4.94 -8.94
N GLN A 139 1.75 -6.07 -9.43
CA GLN A 139 0.97 -7.01 -10.23
C GLN A 139 -0.27 -7.52 -9.47
N ALA A 140 -0.11 -7.84 -8.18
CA ALA A 140 -1.22 -8.29 -7.34
C ALA A 140 -2.28 -7.20 -7.13
N MET A 141 -1.88 -5.95 -6.83
CA MET A 141 -2.79 -4.83 -6.68
C MET A 141 -3.49 -4.45 -7.98
N ALA A 142 -2.77 -4.48 -9.11
CA ALA A 142 -3.32 -4.26 -10.44
C ALA A 142 -4.32 -5.34 -10.84
N GLU A 143 -4.09 -6.60 -10.45
CA GLU A 143 -5.05 -7.68 -10.63
C GLU A 143 -6.31 -7.46 -9.80
N ILE A 144 -6.17 -7.12 -8.50
CA ILE A 144 -7.31 -6.81 -7.62
C ILE A 144 -8.14 -5.65 -8.19
N TRP A 145 -7.47 -4.59 -8.64
CA TRP A 145 -8.12 -3.42 -9.22
C TRP A 145 -8.96 -3.75 -10.46
N ARG A 146 -8.35 -4.46 -11.41
CA ARG A 146 -9.00 -4.88 -12.65
C ARG A 146 -10.18 -5.79 -12.36
N ALA A 147 -9.97 -6.82 -11.54
CA ALA A 147 -11.00 -7.76 -11.12
C ALA A 147 -12.16 -7.07 -10.38
N SER A 148 -11.88 -5.98 -9.65
CA SER A 148 -12.92 -5.24 -8.93
C SER A 148 -13.87 -4.46 -9.84
N SER A 149 -13.59 -4.34 -11.15
CA SER A 149 -14.50 -3.70 -12.11
C SER A 149 -15.87 -4.38 -12.24
N GLY A 150 -15.97 -5.67 -11.90
CA GLY A 150 -17.18 -6.46 -12.09
C GLY A 150 -17.45 -6.90 -13.54
N SER A 151 -16.58 -6.53 -14.49
CA SER A 151 -16.70 -6.94 -15.88
C SER A 151 -16.31 -8.41 -16.07
N PRO A 152 -17.02 -9.19 -16.91
CA PRO A 152 -16.57 -10.52 -17.34
C PRO A 152 -15.16 -10.50 -17.96
N ASP A 153 -14.82 -9.43 -18.68
CA ASP A 153 -13.54 -9.26 -19.37
C ASP A 153 -12.50 -8.50 -18.52
N TRP A 154 -12.62 -8.52 -17.20
CA TRP A 154 -11.74 -7.78 -16.29
C TRP A 154 -10.23 -8.01 -16.54
N LYS A 155 -9.83 -9.16 -17.11
CA LYS A 155 -8.42 -9.49 -17.39
C LYS A 155 -7.77 -8.54 -18.40
N THR A 156 -8.54 -8.05 -19.37
CA THR A 156 -8.09 -7.08 -20.39
C THR A 156 -8.39 -5.63 -20.01
N GLY A 157 -9.05 -5.41 -18.87
CA GLY A 157 -9.37 -4.07 -18.38
C GLY A 157 -8.13 -3.24 -18.04
N GLU A 158 -8.26 -1.93 -18.22
CA GLU A 158 -7.17 -0.99 -17.96
C GLU A 158 -6.88 -0.83 -16.47
N THR A 159 -5.60 -0.63 -16.14
CA THR A 159 -5.14 -0.20 -14.82
C THR A 159 -5.16 1.32 -14.74
N SER A 160 -5.59 1.89 -13.59
CA SER A 160 -5.53 3.35 -13.40
C SER A 160 -4.09 3.84 -13.37
N GLY A 161 -3.86 5.05 -13.88
CA GLY A 161 -2.60 5.79 -13.68
C GLY A 161 -2.24 5.94 -12.20
N ASP A 162 -3.23 5.99 -11.31
CA ASP A 162 -3.01 6.08 -9.86
C ASP A 162 -2.24 4.89 -9.31
N LEU A 163 -2.46 3.68 -9.85
CA LEU A 163 -1.72 2.47 -9.42
C LEU A 163 -0.26 2.53 -9.81
N ILE A 164 0.03 3.04 -11.01
CA ILE A 164 1.40 3.21 -11.50
C ILE A 164 2.09 4.30 -10.66
N GLY A 165 1.42 5.43 -10.46
CA GLY A 165 1.91 6.53 -9.63
C GLY A 165 2.19 6.07 -8.20
N TRP A 166 1.25 5.33 -7.59
CA TRP A 166 1.41 4.76 -6.26
C TRP A 166 2.63 3.84 -6.17
N TRP A 167 2.83 2.99 -7.19
CA TRP A 167 3.97 2.06 -7.17
C TRP A 167 5.31 2.77 -7.33
N ILE A 168 5.39 3.77 -8.22
CA ILE A 168 6.57 4.61 -8.37
C ILE A 168 6.85 5.37 -7.07
N ALA A 169 5.83 5.97 -6.46
CA ALA A 169 5.94 6.64 -5.17
C ALA A 169 6.41 5.69 -4.06
N TRP A 170 5.93 4.44 -4.06
CA TRP A 170 6.34 3.43 -3.10
C TRP A 170 7.83 3.08 -3.25
N LEU A 171 8.29 2.86 -4.49
CA LEU A 171 9.70 2.61 -4.77
C LEU A 171 10.58 3.81 -4.40
N ALA A 172 10.13 5.03 -4.72
CA ALA A 172 10.84 6.26 -4.39
C ALA A 172 10.95 6.46 -2.86
N ALA A 173 9.84 6.33 -2.12
CA ALA A 173 9.83 6.47 -0.66
C ALA A 173 10.75 5.45 0.03
N ASN A 174 10.72 4.17 -0.40
CA ASN A 174 11.61 3.15 0.15
C ASN A 174 13.08 3.39 -0.22
N GLY A 175 13.35 3.83 -1.45
CA GLY A 175 14.70 4.19 -1.91
C GLY A 175 15.27 5.37 -1.12
N LEU A 176 14.50 6.44 -0.97
CA LEU A 176 14.87 7.64 -0.20
C LEU A 176 15.04 7.32 1.28
N GLY A 177 14.15 6.54 1.89
CA GLY A 177 14.29 6.11 3.28
C GLY A 177 15.56 5.29 3.51
N ARG A 178 15.89 4.38 2.60
CA ARG A 178 17.14 3.62 2.66
C ARG A 178 18.38 4.50 2.49
N LEU A 179 18.34 5.45 1.55
CA LEU A 179 19.41 6.42 1.33
C LEU A 179 19.63 7.30 2.57
N SER A 180 18.55 7.88 3.11
CA SER A 180 18.55 8.66 4.35
C SER A 180 19.20 7.87 5.50
N PHE A 181 18.75 6.64 5.75
CA PHE A 181 19.32 5.79 6.79
C PHE A 181 20.82 5.54 6.58
N GLN A 182 21.23 5.29 5.34
CA GLN A 182 22.65 5.08 5.01
C GLN A 182 23.50 6.34 5.19
N LEU A 183 22.98 7.53 4.84
CA LEU A 183 23.66 8.80 5.03
C LEU A 183 23.79 9.12 6.52
N MET A 184 22.71 8.96 7.28
CA MET A 184 22.68 9.22 8.72
C MET A 184 23.66 8.33 9.50
N MET A 185 23.77 7.05 9.14
CA MET A 185 24.72 6.12 9.77
C MET A 185 26.19 6.43 9.50
N LYS A 186 26.48 7.26 8.48
CA LYS A 186 27.85 7.61 8.05
C LYS A 186 28.21 9.07 8.34
N ALA A 187 27.26 9.87 8.78
CA ALA A 187 27.45 11.30 8.96
C ALA A 187 28.31 11.59 10.19
N GLU A 188 29.46 12.20 9.99
CA GLU A 188 30.37 12.66 11.05
C GLU A 188 30.53 14.19 11.02
N ALA A 189 30.39 14.80 9.84
CA ALA A 189 30.45 16.25 9.65
C ALA A 189 29.06 16.89 9.56
N ILE A 190 28.96 18.17 9.95
CA ILE A 190 27.71 18.95 9.91
C ILE A 190 27.06 18.93 8.51
N GLY A 191 27.86 19.10 7.46
CA GLY A 191 27.35 19.04 6.08
C GLY A 191 26.81 17.66 5.67
N GLU A 192 27.35 16.58 6.24
CA GLU A 192 26.85 15.21 6.01
C GLU A 192 25.53 14.98 6.76
N ILE A 193 25.42 15.47 8.00
CA ILE A 193 24.18 15.46 8.78
C ILE A 193 23.10 16.23 8.01
N LYS A 194 23.43 17.42 7.49
CA LYS A 194 22.52 18.23 6.68
C LYS A 194 22.04 17.49 5.43
N ASN A 195 22.93 16.81 4.71
CA ASN A 195 22.56 15.98 3.55
C ASN A 195 21.65 14.82 3.96
N ALA A 196 21.91 14.17 5.10
CA ALA A 196 21.02 13.15 5.64
C ALA A 196 19.64 13.72 5.96
N SER A 197 19.54 14.88 6.62
CA SER A 197 18.27 15.56 6.93
C SER A 197 17.50 15.98 5.67
N ILE A 198 18.20 16.41 4.61
CA ILE A 198 17.58 16.68 3.30
C ILE A 198 16.97 15.40 2.73
N ALA A 199 17.72 14.29 2.75
CA ALA A 199 17.23 13.00 2.25
C ALA A 199 16.04 12.48 3.07
N THR A 200 16.07 12.62 4.40
CA THR A 200 14.95 12.27 5.29
C THR A 200 13.71 13.11 4.97
N THR A 201 13.87 14.44 4.87
CA THR A 201 12.76 15.35 4.52
C THR A 201 12.16 15.00 3.16
N ALA A 202 12.98 14.66 2.16
CA ALA A 202 12.51 14.21 0.86
C ALA A 202 11.75 12.88 0.96
N ALA A 203 12.19 11.95 1.81
CA ALA A 203 11.50 10.68 2.06
C ALA A 203 10.12 10.90 2.69
N ASP A 204 10.00 11.81 3.66
CA ASP A 204 8.73 12.17 4.30
C ASP A 204 7.74 12.77 3.27
N ILE A 205 8.21 13.65 2.38
CA ILE A 205 7.38 14.19 1.28
C ILE A 205 6.91 13.07 0.36
N ALA A 206 7.80 12.15 -0.01
CA ALA A 206 7.44 11.00 -0.84
C ALA A 206 6.42 10.08 -0.14
N SER A 207 6.54 9.90 1.18
CA SER A 207 5.59 9.14 2.01
C SER A 207 4.20 9.77 2.02
N ILE A 208 4.10 11.10 2.09
CA ILE A 208 2.82 11.82 2.00
C ILE A 208 2.15 11.55 0.64
N VAL A 209 2.89 11.73 -0.47
CA VAL A 209 2.37 11.49 -1.82
C VAL A 209 1.93 10.03 -1.98
N LEU A 210 2.75 9.08 -1.52
CA LEU A 210 2.42 7.65 -1.52
C LEU A 210 1.10 7.38 -0.77
N SER A 211 0.93 7.98 0.41
CA SER A 211 -0.25 7.78 1.25
C SER A 211 -1.52 8.35 0.60
N VAL A 212 -1.43 9.52 -0.06
CA VAL A 212 -2.54 10.12 -0.79
C VAL A 212 -2.97 9.24 -1.96
N LEU A 213 -2.03 8.80 -2.80
CA LEU A 213 -2.34 7.92 -3.93
C LEU A 213 -2.94 6.59 -3.46
N PHE A 214 -2.43 6.05 -2.35
CA PHE A 214 -2.97 4.82 -1.78
C PHE A 214 -4.38 4.98 -1.21
N LEU A 215 -4.70 6.13 -0.60
CA LEU A 215 -6.05 6.45 -0.13
C LEU A 215 -7.07 6.38 -1.26
N ASP A 216 -6.73 6.90 -2.44
CA ASP A 216 -7.62 6.88 -3.60
C ASP A 216 -7.83 5.46 -4.12
N ILE A 217 -6.75 4.68 -4.19
CA ILE A 217 -6.81 3.27 -4.60
C ILE A 217 -7.71 2.45 -3.68
N ILE A 218 -7.52 2.52 -2.36
CA ILE A 218 -8.29 1.68 -1.43
C ILE A 218 -9.77 2.06 -1.39
N LYS A 219 -10.08 3.36 -1.48
CA LYS A 219 -11.47 3.86 -1.51
C LYS A 219 -12.16 3.40 -2.78
N GLU A 220 -11.49 3.48 -3.92
CA GLU A 220 -12.06 3.10 -5.20
C GLU A 220 -12.28 1.58 -5.30
N ILE A 221 -11.31 0.76 -4.88
CA ILE A 221 -11.49 -0.70 -4.81
C ILE A 221 -12.65 -1.05 -3.87
N HIS A 222 -12.71 -0.44 -2.68
CA HIS A 222 -13.79 -0.68 -1.73
C HIS A 222 -15.16 -0.31 -2.31
N ARG A 223 -15.26 0.85 -2.97
CA ARG A 223 -16.48 1.34 -3.64
C ARG A 223 -16.95 0.35 -4.71
N ARG A 224 -16.05 -0.05 -5.61
CA ARG A 224 -16.35 -0.99 -6.70
C ARG A 224 -16.84 -2.34 -6.19
N GLN A 225 -16.12 -2.94 -5.24
CA GLN A 225 -16.49 -4.25 -4.68
C GLN A 225 -17.80 -4.19 -3.89
N SER A 226 -18.03 -3.11 -3.13
CA SER A 226 -19.28 -2.93 -2.36
C SER A 226 -20.49 -2.75 -3.28
N ASN A 227 -20.33 -1.97 -4.36
CA ASN A 227 -21.38 -1.78 -5.35
C ASN A 227 -21.71 -3.09 -6.08
N TRP A 228 -20.70 -3.86 -6.45
CA TRP A 228 -20.91 -5.18 -7.07
C TRP A 228 -21.62 -6.15 -6.12
N ALA A 229 -21.24 -6.16 -4.83
CA ALA A 229 -21.90 -6.99 -3.84
C ALA A 229 -23.39 -6.63 -3.61
N ALA A 230 -23.75 -5.36 -3.81
CA ALA A 230 -25.11 -4.86 -3.65
C ALA A 230 -25.99 -5.01 -4.91
N ALA A 231 -25.40 -5.29 -6.08
CA ALA A 231 -26.12 -5.38 -7.34
C ALA A 231 -27.05 -6.63 -7.39
N PRO A 232 -28.28 -6.53 -7.93
CA PRO A 232 -29.18 -7.68 -8.10
C PRO A 232 -28.55 -8.78 -8.98
N ARG A 233 -28.61 -10.04 -8.53
CA ARG A 233 -27.96 -11.20 -9.20
C ARG A 233 -28.42 -11.46 -10.65
N SER A 234 -29.52 -10.85 -11.11
CA SER A 234 -30.06 -11.02 -12.46
C SER A 234 -29.20 -10.44 -13.58
N GLN A 235 -28.20 -9.60 -13.27
CA GLN A 235 -27.28 -9.04 -14.28
C GLN A 235 -25.98 -9.85 -14.46
N ASN A 236 -25.73 -10.89 -13.63
CA ASN A 236 -24.46 -11.62 -13.60
C ASN A 236 -24.57 -13.09 -14.04
N VAL A 237 -25.69 -13.49 -14.66
CA VAL A 237 -25.81 -14.81 -15.30
C VAL A 237 -25.57 -14.59 -16.80
N PRO A 238 -24.45 -15.10 -17.37
CA PRO A 238 -24.31 -15.16 -18.81
C PRO A 238 -25.54 -15.86 -19.37
N ALA A 239 -26.19 -15.27 -20.38
CA ALA A 239 -27.27 -15.93 -21.09
C ALA A 239 -26.83 -17.37 -21.41
N PRO A 240 -27.70 -18.38 -21.24
CA PRO A 240 -27.37 -19.73 -21.66
C PRO A 240 -26.88 -19.64 -23.10
N VAL A 241 -25.66 -20.10 -23.37
CA VAL A 241 -25.21 -20.28 -24.74
C VAL A 241 -26.27 -21.17 -25.36
N ALA A 242 -27.02 -20.62 -26.32
CA ALA A 242 -28.02 -21.38 -27.06
C ALA A 242 -27.24 -22.51 -27.72
N GLY A 243 -27.26 -23.68 -27.09
CA GLY A 243 -26.68 -24.88 -27.63
C GLY A 243 -27.43 -25.15 -28.92
N ASP A 244 -26.66 -25.25 -30.00
CA ASP A 244 -27.09 -25.71 -31.30
C ASP A 244 -28.03 -26.91 -31.13
N THR A 245 -29.32 -26.67 -31.32
CA THR A 245 -30.27 -27.73 -31.61
C THR A 245 -29.97 -28.18 -33.03
N LEU A 246 -29.28 -29.30 -33.15
CA LEU A 246 -29.35 -30.16 -34.33
C LEU A 246 -30.80 -30.54 -34.62
#